data_AF-A0A6P6UKL1-F1
#
_entry.id   AF-A0A6P6UKL1-F1
#
_cell.length_a   1.000
_cell.length_b   1.000
_cell.length_c   1.000
_cell.angle_alpha   90.00
_cell.angle_beta   90.00
_cell.angle_gamma   90.00
#
_symmetry.space_group_name_H-M   'P 1'
#
loop_
_entity.id
_entity.type
_entity.pdbx_description
1 polymer ?
#
loop_
_entity_poly.entity_id
_entity_poly.type
_entity_poly.pdbx_seq_one_letter_code
_entity_poly.pdbx_strand_id
1 'polypeptide(L)'
;MGIKQHFTSVGHPQANGQAENFNRTLLHGLKTRLHRAGSSWMEELHSVLWSYRTTPRSATQETPFSLTYGSEAVVPAEFITANPRMAAYAAEINEEKRRVDLDLAEEKRDMAAAKAAIYKNILTGYYNARVKHLRFNPGDLVLRKNSVSRAEPQGKLNPRWEGPYRVVESSQNGYCKLAYRDGSRVPRTWHAENLKLYYP
;
A
#
# COMPACT_ATOMS: atom_id res chain seq x y z
N MET A 1 16.82 9.94 -17.24
CA MET A 1 16.70 9.28 -15.92
C MET A 1 16.59 7.75 -15.97
N GLY A 2 16.38 7.09 -17.12
CA GLY A 2 16.44 5.60 -17.19
C GLY A 2 15.39 4.85 -16.34
N ILE A 3 14.33 5.53 -15.90
CA ILE A 3 13.32 4.97 -14.99
C ILE A 3 12.34 4.09 -15.78
N LYS A 4 12.24 2.82 -15.39
CA LYS A 4 11.24 1.89 -15.91
C LYS A 4 9.92 2.06 -15.17
N GLN A 5 8.85 2.40 -15.88
CA GLN A 5 7.53 2.54 -15.29
C GLN A 5 6.79 1.19 -15.27
N HIS A 6 6.24 0.84 -14.10
CA HIS A 6 5.41 -0.34 -13.90
C HIS A 6 3.98 0.10 -13.55
N PHE A 7 3.00 -0.31 -14.34
CA PHE A 7 1.60 0.07 -14.14
C PHE A 7 0.80 -1.07 -13.48
N THR A 8 -0.04 -0.71 -12.53
CA THR A 8 -1.00 -1.63 -11.91
C THR A 8 -2.22 -1.87 -12.81
N SER A 9 -2.93 -2.97 -12.59
CA SER A 9 -4.18 -3.28 -13.30
C SER A 9 -5.28 -2.26 -13.01
N VAL A 10 -6.18 -2.06 -13.97
CA VAL A 10 -7.23 -1.04 -13.87
C VAL A 10 -8.18 -1.33 -12.72
N GLY A 11 -8.39 -0.34 -11.84
CA GLY A 11 -9.35 -0.43 -10.74
C GLY A 11 -9.01 -1.52 -9.71
N HIS A 12 -7.74 -1.88 -9.56
CA HIS A 12 -7.26 -2.76 -8.48
C HIS A 12 -6.27 -2.01 -7.58
N PRO A 13 -6.77 -1.08 -6.74
CA PRO A 13 -5.96 -0.28 -5.82
C PRO A 13 -5.03 -1.13 -4.93
N GLN A 14 -5.47 -2.34 -4.58
CA GLN A 14 -4.70 -3.30 -3.78
C GLN A 14 -3.33 -3.67 -4.38
N ALA A 15 -3.15 -3.56 -5.70
CA ALA A 15 -1.84 -3.77 -6.35
C ALA A 15 -0.79 -2.73 -5.94
N ASN A 16 -1.20 -1.54 -5.47
CA ASN A 16 -0.33 -0.52 -4.88
C ASN A 16 -0.58 -0.40 -3.35
N GLY A 17 -0.90 -1.51 -2.71
CA GLY A 17 -1.40 -1.54 -1.33
C GLY A 17 -0.47 -0.91 -0.28
N GLN A 18 0.85 -0.87 -0.52
CA GLN A 18 1.78 -0.20 0.41
C GLN A 18 1.56 1.31 0.44
N ALA A 19 1.50 1.96 -0.73
CA ALA A 19 1.24 3.40 -0.83
C ALA A 19 -0.15 3.74 -0.30
N GLU A 20 -1.15 2.90 -0.55
CA GLU A 20 -2.50 3.10 -0.06
C GLU A 20 -2.62 2.95 1.46
N ASN A 21 -1.90 2.00 2.05
CA ASN A 21 -1.85 1.84 3.50
C ASN A 21 -1.17 3.04 4.18
N PHE A 22 -0.08 3.54 3.57
CA PHE A 22 0.53 4.79 4.00
C PHE A 22 -0.45 5.96 3.92
N ASN A 23 -1.09 6.18 2.77
CA ASN A 23 -2.06 7.26 2.58
C ASN A 23 -3.20 7.19 3.59
N ARG A 24 -3.70 5.99 3.90
CA ARG A 24 -4.72 5.78 4.93
C ARG A 24 -4.23 6.21 6.31
N THR A 25 -3.01 5.83 6.67
CA THR A 25 -2.39 6.19 7.96
C THR A 25 -2.21 7.71 8.05
N LEU A 26 -1.72 8.34 6.99
CA LEU A 26 -1.53 9.79 6.90
C LEU A 26 -2.86 10.55 7.05
N LEU A 27 -3.88 10.15 6.28
CA LEU A 27 -5.21 10.75 6.36
C LEU A 27 -5.85 10.57 7.74
N HIS A 28 -5.66 9.42 8.38
CA HIS A 28 -6.14 9.20 9.74
C HIS A 28 -5.47 10.15 10.74
N GLY A 29 -4.14 10.24 10.72
CA GLY A 29 -3.39 11.16 11.58
C GLY A 29 -3.81 12.63 11.41
N LEU A 30 -3.97 13.06 10.15
CA LEU A 30 -4.45 14.42 9.83
C LEU A 30 -5.85 14.67 10.37
N LYS A 31 -6.81 13.75 10.14
CA LYS A 31 -8.18 13.89 10.67
C LYS A 31 -8.20 14.03 12.19
N THR A 32 -7.41 13.22 12.90
CA THR A 32 -7.30 13.27 14.35
C THR A 32 -6.73 14.59 14.84
N ARG A 33 -5.71 15.14 14.16
CA ARG A 33 -5.11 16.43 14.52
C ARG A 33 -6.04 17.61 14.22
N LEU A 34 -6.62 17.66 13.03
CA LEU A 34 -7.57 18.70 12.63
C LEU A 34 -8.76 18.81 13.58
N HIS A 35 -9.31 17.67 14.02
CA HIS A 35 -10.41 17.66 14.99
C HIS A 35 -10.00 18.21 16.37
N ARG A 36 -8.74 18.05 16.77
CA ARG A 36 -8.25 18.48 18.10
C ARG A 36 -7.72 19.91 18.12
N ALA A 37 -7.01 20.32 17.06
CA ALA A 37 -6.28 21.58 17.02
C ALA A 37 -7.05 22.71 16.32
N GLY A 38 -8.06 22.40 15.48
CA GLY A 38 -8.77 23.41 14.69
C GLY A 38 -7.89 24.14 13.66
N SER A 39 -6.68 23.62 13.40
CA SER A 39 -5.63 24.18 12.54
C SER A 39 -5.77 23.77 11.08
N SER A 40 -4.93 24.31 10.19
CA SER A 40 -4.87 23.91 8.78
C SER A 40 -4.14 22.57 8.62
N TRP A 41 -4.55 21.76 7.64
CA TRP A 41 -3.89 20.47 7.37
C TRP A 41 -2.41 20.63 6.99
N MET A 42 -2.02 21.78 6.42
CA MET A 42 -0.64 22.07 6.06
C MET A 42 0.26 22.20 7.29
N GLU A 43 -0.26 22.81 8.36
CA GLU A 43 0.46 23.02 9.62
C GLU A 43 0.67 21.69 10.35
N GLU A 44 -0.32 20.79 10.29
CA GLU A 44 -0.26 19.49 10.97
C GLU A 44 0.51 18.42 10.19
N LEU A 45 0.73 18.63 8.88
CA LEU A 45 1.34 17.60 8.02
C LEU A 45 2.70 17.16 8.52
N HIS A 46 3.57 18.09 8.90
CA HIS A 46 4.91 17.77 9.37
C HIS A 46 4.86 16.96 10.67
N SER A 47 3.99 17.34 11.60
CA SER A 47 3.78 16.64 12.87
C SER A 47 3.28 15.21 12.68
N VAL A 48 2.35 14.98 11.75
CA VAL A 48 1.83 13.64 11.42
C VAL A 48 2.89 12.79 10.71
N LEU A 49 3.66 13.38 9.79
CA LEU A 49 4.76 12.67 9.14
C LEU A 49 5.86 12.30 10.13
N TRP A 50 6.18 13.19 11.06
CA TRP A 50 7.15 12.93 12.12
C TRP A 50 6.71 11.76 13.01
N SER A 51 5.47 11.80 13.52
CA SER A 51 4.96 10.70 14.35
C SER A 51 4.95 9.37 13.59
N TYR A 52 4.61 9.37 12.29
CA TYR A 52 4.68 8.15 11.48
C TYR A 52 6.11 7.61 11.38
N ARG A 53 7.10 8.49 11.17
CA ARG A 53 8.52 8.11 11.02
C ARG A 53 9.14 7.60 12.30
N THR A 54 8.70 8.07 13.47
CA THR A 54 9.30 7.73 14.77
C THR A 54 8.47 6.74 15.60
N THR A 55 7.34 6.25 15.08
CA THR A 55 6.50 5.26 15.77
C THR A 55 6.78 3.85 15.23
N PRO A 56 7.09 2.86 16.08
CA PRO A 56 7.29 1.48 15.63
C PRO A 56 6.07 0.92 14.90
N ARG A 57 6.31 0.18 13.81
CA ARG A 57 5.23 -0.45 13.03
C ARG A 57 4.99 -1.86 13.54
N SER A 58 3.72 -2.26 13.74
CA SER A 58 3.38 -3.58 14.28
C SER A 58 3.97 -4.76 13.50
N ALA A 59 4.17 -4.61 12.18
CA ALA A 59 4.72 -5.66 11.31
C ALA A 59 6.24 -5.88 11.50
N THR A 60 6.99 -4.83 11.81
CA THR A 60 8.46 -4.88 11.92
C THR A 60 8.96 -4.72 13.35
N GLN A 61 8.13 -4.14 14.23
CA GLN A 61 8.50 -3.59 15.54
C GLN A 61 9.58 -2.50 15.48
N GLU A 62 9.79 -1.93 14.29
CA GLU A 62 10.81 -0.93 14.00
C GLU A 62 10.18 0.36 13.47
N THR A 63 10.86 1.49 13.68
CA THR A 63 10.43 2.79 13.14
C THR A 63 10.88 2.96 11.68
N PRO A 64 10.10 3.62 10.82
CA PRO A 64 10.57 3.94 9.46
C PRO A 64 11.87 4.76 9.46
N PHE A 65 12.06 5.64 10.46
CA PHE A 65 13.29 6.42 10.60
C PHE A 65 14.51 5.53 10.86
N SER A 66 14.42 4.60 11.83
CA SER A 66 15.54 3.69 12.16
C SER A 66 15.92 2.79 10.98
N LEU A 67 14.93 2.31 10.22
CA LEU A 67 15.21 1.50 9.01
C LEU A 67 15.86 2.32 7.88
N THR A 68 15.59 3.61 7.81
CA THR A 68 16.17 4.50 6.79
C THR A 68 17.59 4.91 7.16
N TYR A 69 17.79 5.39 8.38
CA TYR A 69 19.02 6.06 8.81
C TYR A 69 19.94 5.21 9.69
N GLY A 70 19.53 4.00 10.07
CA GLY A 70 20.31 3.07 10.90
C GLY A 70 20.12 3.26 12.40
N SER A 71 19.66 4.44 12.86
CA SER A 71 19.54 4.76 14.30
C SER A 71 18.17 5.38 14.65
N GLU A 72 17.84 5.38 15.95
CA GLU A 72 16.57 5.96 16.43
C GLU A 72 16.60 7.49 16.42
N ALA A 73 15.51 8.09 15.94
CA ALA A 73 15.32 9.53 15.99
C ALA A 73 15.26 10.04 17.44
N VAL A 74 15.73 11.27 17.67
CA VAL A 74 15.40 12.02 18.89
C VAL A 74 14.05 12.68 18.70
N VAL A 75 13.05 12.27 19.48
CA VAL A 75 11.73 12.89 19.36
C VAL A 75 11.68 14.24 20.10
N PRO A 76 10.89 15.22 19.63
CA PRO A 76 10.76 16.53 20.28
C PRO A 76 10.47 16.48 21.79
N ALA A 77 9.72 15.48 22.26
CA ALA A 77 9.43 15.32 23.68
C ALA A 77 10.70 15.09 24.53
N GLU A 78 11.74 14.47 23.96
CA GLU A 78 13.03 14.23 24.62
C GLU A 78 13.87 15.50 24.78
N PHE A 79 13.55 16.58 24.06
CA PHE A 79 14.20 17.89 24.26
C PHE A 79 13.54 18.69 25.39
N ILE A 80 12.25 18.46 25.62
CA ILE A 80 11.47 19.19 26.63
C ILE A 80 11.72 18.59 28.02
N THR A 81 11.98 17.29 28.11
CA THR A 81 12.33 16.60 29.34
C THR A 81 13.83 16.34 29.42
N ALA A 82 14.42 16.40 30.61
CA ALA A 82 15.82 16.04 30.82
C ALA A 82 16.02 14.54 30.53
N ASN A 83 16.37 14.20 29.28
CA ASN A 83 16.60 12.83 28.87
C ASN A 83 18.06 12.40 29.19
N PRO A 84 18.28 11.26 29.88
CA PRO A 84 19.61 10.69 30.08
C PRO A 84 20.44 10.56 28.80
N ARG A 85 19.80 10.29 27.65
CA ARG A 85 20.48 10.21 26.34
C ARG A 85 21.11 11.54 25.92
N MET A 86 20.45 12.65 26.22
CA MET A 86 20.96 13.99 25.91
C MET A 86 21.99 14.44 26.96
N ALA A 87 21.77 14.11 28.23
CA ALA A 87 22.71 14.41 29.30
C ALA A 87 24.06 13.67 29.16
N ALA A 88 24.03 12.46 28.60
CA ALA A 88 25.22 11.64 28.35
C ALA A 88 25.82 11.84 26.95
N TYR A 89 25.42 12.87 26.21
CA TYR A 89 25.96 13.14 24.87
C TYR A 89 27.44 13.51 24.97
N ALA A 90 28.29 12.74 24.28
CA ALA A 90 29.70 13.05 24.10
C ALA A 90 30.05 12.77 22.64
N ALA A 91 30.49 13.81 21.92
CA ALA A 91 30.62 13.77 20.46
C ALA A 91 31.42 12.57 19.95
N GLU A 92 32.57 12.27 20.56
CA GLU A 92 33.43 11.14 20.17
C GLU A 92 32.77 9.78 20.39
N ILE A 93 32.13 9.58 21.55
CA ILE A 93 31.43 8.34 21.90
C ILE A 93 30.21 8.14 21.00
N ASN A 94 29.46 9.21 20.70
CA ASN A 94 28.29 9.15 19.83
C ASN A 94 28.66 8.88 18.37
N GLU A 95 29.80 9.39 17.89
CA GLU A 95 30.28 9.08 16.54
C GLU A 95 30.72 7.62 16.41
N GLU A 96 31.38 7.07 17.43
CA GLU A 96 31.69 5.64 17.47
C GLU A 96 30.42 4.77 17.47
N LYS A 97 29.45 5.08 18.34
CA LYS A 97 28.14 4.40 18.33
C LYS A 97 27.45 4.50 16.99
N ARG A 98 27.51 5.67 16.33
CA ARG A 98 26.90 5.88 15.02
C ARG A 98 27.53 5.00 13.94
N ARG A 99 28.84 4.77 13.97
CA ARG A 99 29.51 3.83 13.05
C ARG A 99 29.00 2.41 13.26
N VAL A 100 28.92 1.96 14.51
CA VAL A 100 28.35 0.64 14.85
C VAL A 100 26.89 0.51 14.38
N ASP A 101 26.06 1.53 14.61
CA ASP A 101 24.66 1.54 14.15
C ASP A 101 24.56 1.41 12.62
N LEU A 102 25.46 2.05 11.88
CA LEU A 102 25.51 1.98 10.42
C LEU A 102 25.97 0.60 9.93
N ASP A 103 26.97 0.00 10.59
CA ASP A 103 27.44 -1.35 10.27
C ASP A 103 26.33 -2.40 10.47
N LEU A 104 25.50 -2.22 11.51
CA LEU A 104 24.38 -3.12 11.83
C LEU A 104 23.07 -2.76 11.10
N ALA A 105 23.04 -1.65 10.35
CA ALA A 105 21.81 -1.16 9.73
C ALA A 105 21.22 -2.14 8.72
N GLU A 106 22.07 -2.84 7.96
CA GLU A 106 21.61 -3.81 6.96
C GLU A 106 21.01 -5.05 7.63
N GLU A 107 21.67 -5.60 8.66
CA GLU A 107 21.14 -6.73 9.44
C GLU A 107 19.77 -6.37 10.05
N LYS A 108 19.64 -5.14 10.54
CA LYS A 108 18.38 -4.62 11.08
C LYS A 108 17.28 -4.56 10.01
N ARG A 109 17.60 -4.13 8.78
CA ARG A 109 16.66 -4.12 7.65
C ARG A 109 16.26 -5.53 7.24
N ASP A 110 17.20 -6.46 7.19
CA ASP A 110 16.93 -7.87 6.86
C ASP A 110 16.01 -8.52 7.89
N MET A 111 16.29 -8.33 9.19
CA MET A 111 15.41 -8.80 10.27
C MET A 111 14.01 -8.18 10.17
N ALA A 112 13.91 -6.88 9.88
CA ALA A 112 12.63 -6.20 9.70
C ALA A 112 11.88 -6.73 8.47
N ALA A 113 12.56 -7.00 7.37
CA ALA A 113 11.99 -7.59 6.16
C ALA A 113 11.46 -9.00 6.43
N ALA A 114 12.21 -9.83 7.16
CA ALA A 114 11.77 -11.16 7.58
C ALA A 114 10.51 -11.10 8.46
N LYS A 115 10.48 -10.23 9.47
CA LYS A 115 9.29 -10.01 10.31
C LYS A 115 8.09 -9.53 9.49
N ALA A 116 8.29 -8.58 8.58
CA ALA A 116 7.23 -8.08 7.70
C ALA A 116 6.69 -9.18 6.77
N ALA A 117 7.56 -10.06 6.26
CA ALA A 117 7.16 -11.20 5.44
C ALA A 117 6.33 -12.22 6.23
N ILE A 118 6.75 -12.56 7.45
CA ILE A 118 6.00 -13.45 8.35
C ILE A 118 4.61 -12.84 8.64
N TYR A 119 4.58 -11.58 9.05
CA TYR A 119 3.33 -10.87 9.34
C TYR A 119 2.40 -10.85 8.13
N LYS A 120 2.93 -10.58 6.93
CA LYS A 120 2.18 -10.63 5.68
C LYS A 120 1.63 -12.02 5.39
N ASN A 121 2.41 -13.08 5.61
CA ASN A 121 1.96 -14.46 5.39
C ASN A 121 0.80 -14.84 6.31
N ILE A 122 0.88 -14.46 7.59
CA ILE A 122 -0.20 -14.66 8.56
C ILE A 122 -1.50 -13.98 8.09
N LEU A 123 -1.41 -12.69 7.74
CA LEU A 123 -2.57 -11.94 7.24
C LEU A 123 -3.13 -12.51 5.93
N THR A 124 -2.26 -12.95 5.03
CA THR A 124 -2.65 -13.57 3.77
C THR A 124 -3.39 -14.88 4.00
N GLY A 125 -2.94 -15.70 4.97
CA GLY A 125 -3.62 -16.93 5.36
C GLY A 125 -5.04 -16.67 5.88
N TYR A 126 -5.21 -15.71 6.78
CA TYR A 126 -6.54 -15.33 7.30
C TYR A 126 -7.47 -14.81 6.19
N TYR A 127 -6.93 -14.05 5.25
CA TYR A 127 -7.71 -13.51 4.13
C TYR A 127 -8.11 -14.62 3.15
N ASN A 128 -7.16 -15.41 2.67
CA ASN A 128 -7.40 -16.48 1.69
C ASN A 128 -8.39 -17.54 2.21
N ALA A 129 -8.37 -17.83 3.51
CA ALA A 129 -9.34 -18.75 4.12
C ALA A 129 -10.80 -18.28 4.00
N ARG A 130 -11.04 -16.97 3.79
CA ARG A 130 -12.38 -16.36 3.73
C ARG A 130 -12.82 -15.96 2.32
N VAL A 131 -11.91 -15.97 1.35
CA VAL A 131 -12.18 -15.50 -0.01
C VAL A 131 -12.67 -16.65 -0.88
N LYS A 132 -13.81 -16.44 -1.56
CA LYS A 132 -14.23 -17.27 -2.68
C LYS A 132 -13.67 -16.67 -3.97
N HIS A 133 -12.68 -17.33 -4.57
CA HIS A 133 -12.11 -16.86 -5.83
C HIS A 133 -13.12 -17.05 -6.98
N LEU A 134 -13.54 -15.93 -7.58
CA LEU A 134 -14.28 -15.97 -8.84
C LEU A 134 -13.29 -16.31 -9.97
N ARG A 135 -13.47 -17.44 -10.63
CA ARG A 135 -12.61 -17.89 -11.74
C ARG A 135 -13.39 -17.86 -13.05
N PHE A 136 -12.72 -17.40 -14.09
CA PHE A 136 -13.22 -17.40 -15.47
C PHE A 136 -12.31 -18.29 -16.33
N ASN A 137 -12.90 -18.96 -17.30
CA ASN A 137 -12.20 -19.77 -18.28
C ASN A 137 -12.06 -19.01 -19.61
N PRO A 138 -11.00 -19.25 -20.39
CA PRO A 138 -10.93 -18.78 -21.76
C PRO A 138 -12.18 -19.20 -22.54
N GLY A 139 -12.80 -18.25 -23.25
CA GLY A 139 -14.07 -18.45 -23.96
C GLY A 139 -15.30 -17.90 -23.23
N ASP A 140 -15.24 -17.73 -21.90
CA ASP A 140 -16.35 -17.17 -21.12
C ASP A 140 -16.69 -15.75 -21.61
N LEU A 141 -17.99 -15.44 -21.68
CA LEU A 141 -18.48 -14.09 -21.90
C LEU A 141 -18.63 -13.37 -20.57
N VAL A 142 -18.08 -12.17 -20.45
CA VAL A 142 -18.09 -11.39 -19.20
C VAL A 142 -18.49 -9.94 -19.46
N LEU A 143 -19.13 -9.33 -18.48
CA LEU A 143 -19.35 -7.89 -18.39
C LEU A 143 -18.25 -7.27 -17.54
N ARG A 144 -17.83 -6.04 -17.87
CA ARG A 144 -16.92 -5.22 -17.06
C ARG A 144 -17.72 -4.27 -16.19
N LYS A 145 -17.23 -4.02 -14.97
CA LYS A 145 -17.84 -3.07 -14.06
C LYS A 145 -17.69 -1.65 -14.60
N ASN A 146 -18.80 -0.98 -14.91
CA ASN A 146 -18.79 0.32 -15.55
C ASN A 146 -18.17 1.43 -14.67
N SER A 147 -18.24 1.30 -13.34
CA SER A 147 -17.52 2.22 -12.43
C SER A 147 -16.00 2.23 -12.64
N VAL A 148 -15.45 1.15 -13.22
CA VAL A 148 -14.02 0.98 -13.50
C VAL A 148 -13.70 1.27 -14.96
N SER A 149 -14.50 0.78 -15.92
CA SER A 149 -14.23 1.02 -17.35
C SER A 149 -14.58 2.42 -17.80
N ARG A 150 -15.59 3.04 -17.17
CA ARG A 150 -16.17 4.35 -17.57
C ARG A 150 -16.59 4.39 -19.04
N ALA A 151 -16.97 3.25 -19.61
CA ALA A 151 -17.38 3.15 -21.01
C ALA A 151 -18.80 3.70 -21.22
N GLU A 152 -19.67 3.55 -20.22
CA GLU A 152 -21.04 4.07 -20.23
C GLU A 152 -21.19 5.24 -19.24
N PRO A 153 -22.14 6.17 -19.44
CA PRO A 153 -22.39 7.28 -18.52
C PRO A 153 -22.57 6.84 -17.07
N GLN A 154 -21.99 7.56 -16.11
CA GLN A 154 -22.16 7.26 -14.69
C GLN A 154 -23.41 7.93 -14.12
N GLY A 155 -24.17 7.20 -13.33
CA GLY A 155 -25.41 7.71 -12.74
C GLY A 155 -26.20 6.61 -12.04
N LYS A 156 -27.11 6.99 -11.13
CA LYS A 156 -27.92 6.04 -10.35
C LYS A 156 -28.79 5.14 -11.24
N LEU A 157 -29.18 5.65 -12.42
CA LEU A 157 -30.04 4.97 -13.40
C LEU A 157 -29.28 4.34 -14.58
N ASN A 158 -27.96 4.49 -14.63
CA ASN A 158 -27.17 3.98 -15.74
C ASN A 158 -26.69 2.53 -15.48
N PRO A 159 -26.36 1.77 -16.55
CA PRO A 159 -25.85 0.41 -16.41
C PRO A 159 -24.61 0.36 -15.52
N ARG A 160 -24.66 -0.50 -14.49
CA ARG A 160 -23.52 -0.77 -13.60
C ARG A 160 -22.45 -1.65 -14.25
N TRP A 161 -22.81 -2.34 -15.32
CA TRP A 161 -21.99 -3.29 -16.05
C TRP A 161 -22.12 -3.03 -17.54
N GLU A 162 -21.03 -3.20 -18.28
CA GLU A 162 -20.97 -2.96 -19.72
C GLU A 162 -20.28 -4.15 -20.43
N GLY A 163 -20.63 -4.37 -21.70
CA GLY A 163 -20.13 -5.50 -22.50
C GLY A 163 -21.24 -6.16 -23.33
N PRO A 164 -21.06 -7.42 -23.76
CA PRO A 164 -20.11 -8.42 -23.25
C PRO A 164 -18.77 -8.51 -24.00
N TYR A 165 -17.78 -9.05 -23.29
CA TYR A 165 -16.41 -9.33 -23.73
C TYR A 165 -16.10 -10.81 -23.62
N ARG A 166 -15.18 -11.31 -24.46
CA ARG A 166 -14.69 -12.70 -24.35
C ARG A 166 -13.40 -12.75 -23.53
N VAL A 167 -13.31 -13.69 -22.61
CA VAL A 167 -12.05 -13.99 -21.91
C VAL A 167 -11.12 -14.73 -22.86
N VAL A 168 -9.92 -14.19 -23.08
CA VAL A 168 -8.88 -14.77 -23.95
C VAL A 168 -7.91 -15.60 -23.12
N GLU A 169 -7.48 -15.05 -21.99
CA GLU A 169 -6.56 -15.70 -21.06
C GLU A 169 -7.01 -15.38 -19.63
N SER A 170 -6.94 -16.36 -18.74
CA SER A 170 -7.14 -16.17 -17.31
C SER A 170 -5.95 -16.72 -16.52
N SER A 171 -5.60 -16.01 -15.44
CA SER A 171 -4.52 -16.36 -14.51
C SER A 171 -5.10 -16.97 -13.24
N GLN A 172 -4.33 -17.84 -12.57
CA GLN A 172 -4.66 -18.37 -11.24
C GLN A 172 -4.90 -17.26 -10.20
N ASN A 173 -4.28 -16.09 -10.40
CA ASN A 173 -4.40 -14.93 -9.51
C ASN A 173 -5.62 -14.04 -9.83
N GLY A 174 -6.56 -14.51 -10.67
CA GLY A 174 -7.79 -13.78 -10.99
C GLY A 174 -7.67 -12.70 -12.06
N TYR A 175 -6.51 -12.53 -12.69
CA TYR A 175 -6.35 -11.60 -13.81
C TYR A 175 -6.80 -12.22 -15.12
N CYS A 176 -7.57 -11.46 -15.91
CA CYS A 176 -8.09 -11.85 -17.21
C CYS A 176 -7.65 -10.86 -18.29
N LYS A 177 -7.29 -11.38 -19.47
CA LYS A 177 -7.19 -10.60 -20.71
C LYS A 177 -8.49 -10.79 -21.49
N LEU A 178 -9.02 -9.69 -22.02
CA LEU A 178 -10.32 -9.66 -22.67
C LEU A 178 -10.18 -9.30 -24.15
N ALA A 179 -11.16 -9.73 -24.95
CA ALA A 179 -11.35 -9.31 -26.33
C ALA A 179 -12.75 -8.74 -26.52
N TYR A 180 -12.87 -7.75 -27.41
CA TYR A 180 -14.13 -7.25 -27.92
C TYR A 180 -14.82 -8.30 -28.79
N ARG A 181 -16.09 -8.07 -29.15
CA ARG A 181 -16.86 -9.00 -30.01
C ARG A 181 -16.26 -9.17 -31.40
N ASP A 182 -15.54 -8.18 -31.90
CA ASP A 182 -14.82 -8.21 -33.18
C ASP A 182 -13.48 -8.97 -33.11
N GLY A 183 -13.09 -9.48 -31.94
CA GLY A 183 -11.84 -10.20 -31.70
C GLY A 183 -10.65 -9.31 -31.37
N SER A 184 -10.78 -7.98 -31.42
CA SER A 184 -9.71 -7.07 -31.03
C SER A 184 -9.44 -7.15 -29.52
N ARG A 185 -8.19 -6.97 -29.10
CA ARG A 185 -7.81 -7.08 -27.68
C ARG A 185 -8.23 -5.84 -26.91
N VAL A 186 -8.86 -6.05 -25.77
CA VAL A 186 -9.11 -4.98 -24.80
C VAL A 186 -7.79 -4.54 -24.18
N PRO A 187 -7.48 -3.24 -24.14
CA PRO A 187 -6.28 -2.74 -23.49
C PRO A 187 -6.27 -3.04 -21.98
N ARG A 188 -5.08 -3.38 -21.46
CA ARG A 188 -4.79 -3.70 -20.04
C ARG A 188 -5.49 -4.97 -19.52
N THR A 189 -4.94 -5.55 -18.46
CA THR A 189 -5.52 -6.71 -17.77
C THR A 189 -6.58 -6.29 -16.77
N TRP A 190 -7.57 -7.15 -16.57
CA TRP A 190 -8.73 -6.94 -15.69
C TRP A 190 -8.74 -7.96 -14.56
N HIS A 191 -8.99 -7.52 -13.32
CA HIS A 191 -9.15 -8.44 -12.19
C HIS A 191 -10.58 -9.02 -12.15
N ALA A 192 -10.71 -10.29 -11.76
CA ALA A 192 -11.97 -11.04 -11.76
C ALA A 192 -13.07 -10.37 -10.91
N GLU A 193 -12.72 -9.66 -9.85
CA GLU A 193 -13.67 -8.89 -9.01
C GLU A 193 -14.39 -7.77 -9.78
N ASN A 194 -13.77 -7.27 -10.86
CA ASN A 194 -14.35 -6.24 -11.72
C ASN A 194 -15.06 -6.82 -12.94
N LEU A 195 -15.25 -8.14 -12.98
CA LEU A 195 -15.91 -8.88 -14.05
C LEU A 195 -17.12 -9.65 -13.50
N LYS A 196 -18.11 -9.85 -14.36
CA LYS A 196 -19.28 -10.68 -14.06
C LYS A 196 -19.57 -11.57 -15.26
N LEU A 197 -19.84 -12.86 -15.03
CA LEU A 197 -20.20 -13.78 -16.11
C LEU A 197 -21.51 -13.31 -16.79
N TYR A 198 -21.51 -13.32 -18.12
CA TYR A 198 -22.64 -13.00 -18.96
C TYR A 198 -23.20 -14.31 -19.52
N TYR A 199 -24.48 -14.55 -19.25
CA TYR A 199 -25.22 -15.66 -19.85
C TYR A 199 -26.08 -15.07 -20.97
N PRO A 200 -25.95 -15.55 -22.22
CA PRO A 200 -26.75 -15.11 -23.35
C PRO A 200 -28.24 -15.43 -23.19
#